data_AF-A0A923R555-F1
#
_entry.id   AF-A0A923R555-F1
#
_cell.length_a   1.000
_cell.length_b   1.000
_cell.length_c   1.000
_cell.angle_alpha   90.00
_cell.angle_beta   90.00
_cell.angle_gamma   90.00
#
_symmetry.space_group_name_H-M   'P 1'
#
loop_
_entity.id
_entity.type
_entity.pdbx_description
1 polymer ?
#
loop_
_entity_poly.entity_id
_entity_poly.type
_entity_poly.pdbx_seq_one_letter_code
_entity_poly.pdbx_strand_id
1 'polypeptide(L)'
;MIKEVKNENADIFSEKNVGILVNAFYEKVRQDKLLADVFNPIIKDNWDFNLKRTVNFWSTILLYTKQYKDDPMPKHLPLAIKKPIPL
;
A
#
# COMPACT_ATOMS: atom_id res chain seq x y z
N MET A 1 8.85 3.92 -38.26
CA MET A 1 7.83 3.94 -37.18
C MET A 1 8.41 3.16 -36.01
N ILE A 2 8.88 3.86 -34.98
CA ILE A 2 9.38 3.22 -33.76
C ILE A 2 8.13 2.81 -32.97
N LYS A 3 7.95 1.52 -32.74
CA LYS A 3 6.92 1.04 -31.81
C LYS A 3 7.39 1.42 -30.41
N GLU A 4 6.60 2.21 -29.68
CA GLU A 4 6.77 2.38 -28.24
C GLU A 4 6.72 0.99 -27.60
N VAL A 5 7.85 0.53 -27.07
CA VAL A 5 7.86 -0.59 -26.14
C VAL A 5 7.24 -0.04 -24.86
N LYS A 6 5.99 -0.44 -24.57
CA LYS A 6 5.44 -0.29 -23.23
C LYS A 6 6.38 -1.01 -22.28
N ASN A 7 7.14 -0.26 -21.50
CA ASN A 7 7.97 -0.85 -20.47
C ASN A 7 7.04 -1.49 -19.43
N GLU A 8 6.99 -2.80 -19.47
CA GLU A 8 6.15 -3.67 -18.64
C GLU A 8 6.61 -3.67 -17.16
N ASN A 9 7.75 -3.01 -16.86
CA ASN A 9 8.24 -2.69 -15.52
C ASN A 9 8.76 -1.24 -15.46
N ALA A 10 7.85 -0.27 -15.46
CA ALA A 10 8.23 1.11 -15.14
C ALA A 10 8.75 1.17 -13.70
N ASP A 11 10.01 1.56 -13.54
CA ASP A 11 10.65 1.72 -12.23
C ASP A 11 10.09 2.95 -11.48
N ILE A 12 10.32 3.02 -10.17
CA ILE A 12 9.69 3.98 -9.25
C ILE A 12 10.65 5.15 -9.03
N PHE A 13 10.44 6.25 -9.76
CA PHE A 13 11.28 7.46 -9.65
C PHE A 13 10.54 8.68 -9.09
N SER A 14 9.25 8.55 -8.77
CA SER A 14 8.45 9.68 -8.28
C SER A 14 7.35 9.26 -7.32
N GLU A 15 6.89 10.20 -6.49
CA GLU A 15 5.74 9.99 -5.59
C GLU A 15 4.46 9.66 -6.36
N LYS A 16 4.34 10.14 -7.61
CA LYS A 16 3.24 9.76 -8.50
C LYS A 16 3.29 8.26 -8.85
N ASN A 17 4.48 7.71 -9.12
CA ASN A 17 4.62 6.27 -9.37
C ASN A 17 4.29 5.46 -8.11
N VAL A 18 4.74 5.90 -6.94
CA VAL A 18 4.38 5.30 -5.64
C VAL A 18 2.87 5.32 -5.45
N GLY A 19 2.21 6.46 -5.74
CA GLY A 19 0.77 6.60 -5.68
C GLY A 19 0.05 5.56 -6.53
N ILE A 20 0.45 5.39 -7.80
CA ILE A 20 -0.15 4.41 -8.71
C ILE A 20 -0.01 2.99 -8.15
N LEU A 21 1.20 2.61 -7.71
CA LEU A 21 1.48 1.29 -7.16
C LEU A 21 0.63 1.01 -5.91
N VAL A 22 0.62 1.95 -4.96
CA VAL A 22 -0.09 1.79 -3.69
C VAL A 22 -1.60 1.70 -3.90
N ASN A 23 -2.17 2.53 -4.78
CA ASN A 23 -3.59 2.45 -5.11
C ASN A 23 -3.95 1.10 -5.74
N ALA A 24 -3.21 0.66 -6.76
CA ALA A 24 -3.45 -0.62 -7.42
C ALA A 24 -3.29 -1.82 -6.46
N PHE A 25 -2.36 -1.74 -5.50
CA PHE A 25 -2.22 -2.76 -4.45
C PHE A 25 -3.44 -2.79 -3.53
N TYR A 26 -3.86 -1.64 -3.00
CA TYR A 26 -4.96 -1.59 -2.03
C TYR A 26 -6.33 -1.83 -2.65
N GLU A 27 -6.52 -1.57 -3.94
CA GLU A 27 -7.69 -2.05 -4.70
C GLU A 27 -7.83 -3.56 -4.61
N LYS A 28 -6.72 -4.30 -4.75
CA LYS A 28 -6.71 -5.77 -4.60
C LYS A 28 -6.92 -6.19 -3.16
N VAL A 29 -6.22 -5.56 -2.20
CA VAL A 29 -6.37 -5.85 -0.75
C VAL A 29 -7.81 -5.72 -0.29
N ARG A 30 -8.53 -4.69 -0.76
CA ARG A 30 -9.92 -4.42 -0.36
C ARG A 30 -10.91 -5.49 -0.82
N GLN A 31 -10.56 -6.22 -1.89
CA GLN A 31 -11.38 -7.26 -2.51
C GLN A 31 -10.90 -8.68 -2.18
N ASP A 32 -9.68 -8.82 -1.65
CA ASP A 32 -9.09 -10.11 -1.33
C ASP A 32 -9.80 -10.79 -0.15
N LYS A 33 -10.15 -12.07 -0.32
CA LYS A 33 -10.96 -12.81 0.68
C LYS A 33 -10.30 -12.96 2.04
N LEU A 34 -8.96 -12.96 2.11
CA LEU A 34 -8.22 -13.10 3.35
C LEU A 34 -7.93 -11.73 3.97
N LEU A 35 -7.54 -10.76 3.14
CA LEU A 35 -7.09 -9.46 3.63
C LEU A 35 -8.24 -8.50 3.88
N ALA A 36 -9.33 -8.56 3.13
CA ALA A 36 -10.46 -7.65 3.28
C ALA A 36 -11.03 -7.68 4.71
N ASP A 37 -11.11 -8.85 5.34
CA ASP A 37 -11.61 -9.03 6.71
C ASP A 37 -10.70 -8.40 7.78
N VAL A 38 -9.42 -8.21 7.47
CA VAL A 38 -8.49 -7.49 8.34
C VAL A 38 -8.60 -5.98 8.09
N PHE A 39 -8.51 -5.54 6.84
CA PHE A 39 -8.37 -4.12 6.51
C PHE A 39 -9.70 -3.35 6.56
N ASN A 40 -10.79 -3.90 6.02
CA ASN A 40 -12.07 -3.18 5.90
C ASN A 40 -12.65 -2.76 7.26
N PRO A 41 -12.70 -3.63 8.30
CA PRO A 41 -13.28 -3.23 9.59
C PRO A 41 -12.43 -2.21 10.36
N ILE A 42 -11.12 -2.16 10.11
CA ILE A 42 -10.18 -1.25 10.79
C ILE A 42 -10.20 0.12 10.10
N ILE A 43 -10.09 0.15 8.77
CA ILE A 43 -10.01 1.40 8.00
C ILE A 43 -11.38 2.06 7.85
N LYS A 44 -12.44 1.25 7.68
CA LYS A 44 -13.82 1.71 7.48
C LYS A 44 -13.90 2.71 6.32
N ASP A 45 -14.41 3.92 6.55
CA ASP A 45 -14.56 4.96 5.55
C ASP A 45 -13.27 5.79 5.33
N ASN A 46 -12.19 5.52 6.09
CA ASN A 46 -10.95 6.31 6.05
C ASN A 46 -9.93 5.79 5.02
N TRP A 47 -10.39 5.21 3.91
CA TRP A 47 -9.51 4.63 2.88
C TRP A 47 -8.58 5.67 2.28
N ASP A 48 -9.07 6.86 1.94
CA ASP A 48 -8.25 7.93 1.35
C ASP A 48 -7.13 8.37 2.31
N PHE A 49 -7.43 8.45 3.61
CA PHE A 49 -6.43 8.76 4.62
C PHE A 49 -5.38 7.65 4.73
N ASN A 50 -5.81 6.38 4.76
CA ASN A 50 -4.90 5.24 4.81
C ASN A 50 -4.00 5.17 3.55
N LEU A 51 -4.58 5.38 2.36
CA LEU A 51 -3.86 5.41 1.09
C LEU A 51 -2.81 6.53 1.09
N LYS A 52 -3.18 7.76 1.47
CA LYS A 52 -2.20 8.86 1.56
C LYS A 52 -1.08 8.53 2.55
N ARG A 53 -1.40 7.95 3.71
CA ARG A 53 -0.42 7.57 4.73
C ARG A 53 0.55 6.49 4.23
N THR A 54 0.06 5.50 3.48
CA THR A 54 0.87 4.41 2.92
C THR A 54 1.69 4.86 1.71
N VAL A 55 1.19 5.80 0.90
CA VAL A 55 1.99 6.50 -0.11
C VAL A 55 3.15 7.24 0.53
N ASN A 56 2.90 8.00 1.61
CA ASN A 56 3.97 8.70 2.33
C ASN A 56 5.01 7.74 2.90
N PHE A 57 4.58 6.58 3.42
CA PHE A 57 5.47 5.53 3.91
C PHE A 57 6.40 5.03 2.80
N TRP A 58 5.84 4.57 1.68
CA TRP A 58 6.63 4.05 0.56
C TRP A 58 7.48 5.13 -0.12
N SER A 59 6.98 6.36 -0.23
CA SER A 59 7.73 7.53 -0.70
C SER A 59 8.96 7.78 0.19
N THR A 60 8.83 7.60 1.50
CA THR A 60 9.97 7.74 2.42
C THR A 60 10.99 6.61 2.26
N ILE A 61 10.54 5.36 2.08
CA ILE A 61 11.43 4.20 1.96
C ILE A 61 12.13 4.15 0.60
N LEU A 62 11.41 4.40 -0.48
CA LEU A 62 11.92 4.26 -1.86
C LEU A 62 12.64 5.51 -2.35
N LEU A 63 12.15 6.69 -1.96
CA LEU A 63 12.58 7.97 -2.52
C LEU A 63 13.17 8.93 -1.47
N TYR A 64 13.31 8.50 -0.20
CA TYR A 64 13.90 9.28 0.89
C TYR A 64 13.24 10.66 1.14
N THR A 65 11.95 10.81 0.83
CA THR A 65 11.22 12.09 0.91
C THR A 65 10.92 12.58 2.33
N LYS A 66 11.06 11.72 3.35
CA LYS A 66 10.77 12.02 4.78
C LYS A 66 9.32 12.44 5.05
N GLN A 67 8.37 12.00 4.21
CA GLN A 67 6.94 12.33 4.34
C GLN A 67 6.23 11.50 5.42
N TYR A 68 6.76 10.33 5.80
CA TYR A 68 6.26 9.50 6.87
C TYR A 68 7.19 9.59 8.08
N LYS A 69 6.62 9.85 9.26
CA LYS A 69 7.36 10.17 10.49
C LYS A 69 6.99 9.30 11.69
N ASP A 70 5.98 8.45 11.53
CA ASP A 70 5.50 7.60 12.63
C ASP A 70 6.28 6.27 12.66
N ASP A 71 6.14 5.53 13.76
CA ASP A 71 6.48 4.10 13.78
C ASP A 71 5.27 3.29 13.27
N PRO A 72 5.43 2.46 12.22
CA PRO A 72 4.34 1.63 11.72
C PRO A 72 3.97 0.49 12.68
N MET A 73 4.93 -0.10 13.41
CA MET A 73 4.70 -1.34 14.18
C MET A 73 3.65 -1.22 15.29
N PRO A 74 3.59 -0.12 16.07
CA PRO A 74 2.56 0.09 17.08
C PRO A 74 1.12 0.02 16.54
N LYS A 75 0.90 0.25 15.24
CA LYS A 75 -0.43 0.12 14.62
C LYS A 75 -0.80 -1.32 14.26
N HIS A 76 0.20 -2.19 14.09
CA HIS A 76 0.00 -3.58 13.65
C HIS A 76 0.00 -4.56 14.82
N LEU A 77 0.78 -4.30 15.89
CA LEU A 77 0.88 -5.18 17.07
C LEU A 77 -0.48 -5.52 17.72
N PRO A 78 -1.43 -4.56 17.90
CA PRO A 78 -2.69 -4.86 18.57
C PRO A 78 -3.68 -5.66 17.73
N LEU A 79 -3.44 -5.84 16.42
CA LEU A 79 -4.43 -6.42 15.50
C LEU A 79 -4.66 -7.92 15.72
N ALA A 80 -3.90 -8.57 16.60
CA ALA A 80 -4.07 -9.97 17.02
C ALA A 80 -4.43 -10.92 15.86
N ILE A 81 -3.76 -10.72 14.71
CA ILE A 81 -4.02 -11.48 13.49
C ILE A 81 -3.56 -12.91 13.75
N LYS A 82 -4.51 -13.83 13.89
CA LYS A 82 -4.21 -15.26 13.99
C LYS A 82 -3.63 -15.69 12.65
N LYS A 83 -2.55 -16.48 12.67
CA LYS A 83 -1.99 -17.07 11.44
C LYS A 83 -3.12 -17.75 10.67
N PRO A 84 -3.26 -17.55 9.34
CA PRO A 84 -4.12 -18.42 8.55
C PRO A 84 -3.66 -19.85 8.80
N ILE A 85 -4.59 -20.73 9.15
CA ILE A 85 -4.33 -22.17 9.23
C ILE A 85 -3.89 -22.56 7.81
N PRO A 86 -2.69 -23.10 7.61
CA PRO A 86 -2.32 -23.61 6.29
C PRO A 86 -3.29 -24.75 5.98
N LEU A 87 -3.97 -24.66 4.83
CA LEU A 87 -4.71 -25.77 4.25
C LEU A 87 -3.73 -26.91 3.91
#